data_AF-A0A520ZYN7-F1
#
_entry.id   AF-A0A520ZYN7-F1
#
_cell.length_a   1.000
_cell.length_b   1.000
_cell.length_c   1.000
_cell.angle_alpha   90.00
_cell.angle_beta   90.00
_cell.angle_gamma   90.00
#
_symmetry.space_group_name_H-M   'P 1'
#
loop_
_entity.id
_entity.type
_entity.pdbx_description
1 polymer ?
#
loop_
_entity_poly.entity_id
_entity_poly.type
_entity_poly.pdbx_seq_one_letter_code
_entity_poly.pdbx_strand_id
1 'polypeptide(L)' 'MKLAFFQGCNIPIRIEQYAVSAEAVLKKLGVQLEVIEEFTCCGYPVRNVDEKAYIIPSVRNMAIAEKKGLDIM' A
#
# COMPACT_ATOMS: atom_id res chain seq x y z
N MET A 1 -7.37 -7.21 -13.90
CA MET A 1 -6.89 -7.56 -12.54
C MET A 1 -7.15 -6.38 -11.62
N LYS A 2 -7.50 -6.58 -10.33
CA LYS A 2 -7.71 -5.50 -9.36
C LYS A 2 -6.79 -5.72 -8.16
N LEU A 3 -6.07 -4.68 -7.73
CA LEU A 3 -5.10 -4.73 -6.64
C LEU A 3 -5.37 -3.63 -5.62
N ALA A 4 -5.12 -3.91 -4.35
CA ALA A 4 -5.16 -2.92 -3.28
C ALA A 4 -3.88 -2.07 -3.33
N PHE A 5 -4.03 -0.77 -3.54
CA PHE A 5 -2.93 0.14 -3.83
C PHE A 5 -2.35 0.74 -2.55
N PHE A 6 -1.21 0.21 -2.11
CA PHE A 6 -0.48 0.66 -0.94
C PHE A 6 0.51 1.78 -1.29
N GLN A 7 0.11 3.03 -1.04
CA GLN A 7 0.93 4.20 -1.39
C GLN A 7 1.97 4.57 -0.31
N GLY A 8 1.97 3.88 0.83
CA GLY A 8 2.78 4.25 2.00
C GLY A 8 2.48 5.69 2.45
N CYS A 9 3.50 6.38 2.98
CA CYS A 9 3.33 7.73 3.54
C CYS A 9 3.86 8.84 2.63
N ASN A 10 4.93 8.59 1.86
CA ASN A 10 5.59 9.64 1.08
C ASN A 10 4.88 9.94 -0.24
N ILE A 11 4.36 8.93 -0.93
CA ILE A 11 3.68 9.11 -2.22
C ILE A 11 2.50 10.09 -2.09
N PRO A 12 1.54 9.89 -1.16
CA PRO A 12 0.38 10.78 -1.09
C PRO A 12 0.68 12.17 -0.53
N ILE A 13 1.84 12.40 0.11
CA ILE A 13 2.14 13.66 0.81
C ILE A 13 3.19 14.50 0.07
N ARG A 14 4.15 13.86 -0.60
CA ARG A 14 5.34 14.55 -1.15
C ARG A 14 5.55 14.33 -2.64
N ILE A 15 5.14 13.19 -3.19
CA ILE A 15 5.48 12.77 -4.56
C ILE A 15 4.29 12.10 -5.26
N GLU A 16 3.14 12.76 -5.25
CA GLU A 16 1.86 12.27 -5.79
C GLU A 16 1.95 11.81 -7.26
N GLN A 17 2.88 12.38 -8.04
CA GLN A 17 3.14 11.98 -9.42
C GLN A 17 3.51 10.48 -9.57
N TYR A 18 4.02 9.83 -8.52
CA TYR A 18 4.27 8.39 -8.53
C TYR A 18 2.96 7.59 -8.57
N ALA A 19 1.94 8.00 -7.81
CA ALA A 19 0.62 7.36 -7.87
C ALA A 19 -0.04 7.56 -9.22
N VAL A 20 -0.03 8.80 -9.74
CA VAL A 20 -0.62 9.14 -11.04
C VAL A 20 0.04 8.35 -12.18
N SER A 21 1.37 8.26 -12.20
CA SER A 21 2.09 7.52 -13.23
C SER A 21 1.87 6.00 -13.11
N ALA A 22 1.88 5.43 -11.91
CA ALA A 22 1.60 4.02 -11.69
C ALA A 22 0.19 3.66 -12.18
N GLU A 23 -0.83 4.43 -11.79
CA GLU A 23 -2.20 4.21 -12.23
C GLU A 23 -2.34 4.30 -13.75
N ALA A 24 -1.75 5.32 -14.37
CA ALA A 24 -1.83 5.52 -15.82
C ALA A 24 -1.22 4.35 -16.62
N VAL A 25 -0.06 3.85 -16.19
CA VAL A 25 0.63 2.72 -16.84
C VAL A 25 -0.16 1.42 -16.63
N LEU A 26 -0.56 1.13 -15.40
CA LEU A 26 -1.23 -0.12 -15.04
C LEU A 26 -2.62 -0.23 -15.66
N LYS A 27 -3.34 0.89 -15.79
CA LYS A 27 -4.61 0.94 -16.51
C LYS A 27 -4.47 0.50 -17.96
N LYS A 28 -3.36 0.84 -18.63
CA LYS A 28 -3.08 0.38 -20.01
C LYS A 28 -2.80 -1.12 -20.08
N LEU A 29 -2.35 -1.72 -18.98
CA LEU A 29 -2.14 -3.17 -18.84
C LEU A 29 -3.38 -3.91 -18.32
N GLY A 30 -4.53 -3.24 -18.16
CA GLY A 30 -5.76 -3.87 -17.67
C GLY A 30 -5.76 -4.16 -16.16
N VAL A 31 -4.91 -3.45 -15.41
CA VAL A 31 -4.85 -3.51 -13.94
C VAL A 31 -5.54 -2.29 -13.35
N GLN A 32 -6.43 -2.52 -12.40
CA GLN A 32 -7.14 -1.49 -11.64
C GLN A 32 -6.57 -1.41 -10.23
N LEU A 33 -6.31 -0.19 -9.77
CA LEU A 33 -5.81 0.10 -8.43
C LEU A 33 -6.95 0.58 -7.55
N GLU A 34 -7.13 -0.03 -6.37
CA GLU A 34 -8.09 0.39 -5.37
C GLU A 34 -7.37 1.01 -4.18
N VAL A 35 -7.65 2.28 -3.88
CA VAL A 35 -7.14 2.93 -2.68
C VAL A 35 -7.91 2.43 -1.47
N ILE A 36 -7.18 1.90 -0.48
CA ILE A 36 -7.76 1.39 0.76
C ILE A 36 -7.53 2.42 1.87
N GLU A 37 -8.59 3.09 2.30
CA GLU A 37 -8.53 4.15 3.32
C GLU A 37 -8.01 3.64 4.67
N GLU A 38 -8.22 2.36 4.97
CA GLU A 38 -7.82 1.76 6.24
C GLU A 38 -6.32 1.42 6.34
N PHE A 39 -5.58 1.54 5.23
CA PHE A 39 -4.13 1.32 5.22
C PHE A 39 -3.38 2.34 6.07
N THR A 40 -2.40 1.83 6.80
CA THR A 40 -1.54 2.61 7.71
C THR A 40 -0.06 2.45 7.35
N CYS A 41 0.84 3.02 8.15
CA CYS A 41 2.29 2.84 7.97
C CYS A 41 2.68 1.36 7.83
N CYS A 42 3.69 1.08 7.01
CA CYS A 42 4.27 -0.26 6.84
C CYS A 42 5.20 -0.68 8.00
N GLY A 43 5.43 0.18 8.99
CA GLY A 43 6.36 -0.09 10.09
C GLY A 43 7.77 0.47 9.89
N TYR A 44 8.08 1.11 8.76
CA TYR A 44 9.30 1.93 8.68
C TYR A 44 9.18 3.17 9.59
N PRO A 45 10.22 3.61 10.32
CA PRO A 45 11.61 3.12 10.33
C PRO A 45 11.96 2.15 11.48
N VAL A 46 10.97 1.60 12.19
CA VAL A 46 11.21 0.97 13.51
C VAL A 46 11.86 -0.41 13.48
N ARG A 47 12.23 -0.93 12.29
CA ARG A 47 12.86 -2.25 12.10
C ARG A 47 14.08 -2.50 12.98
N ASN A 48 14.91 -1.48 13.19
CA ASN A 48 16.15 -1.59 13.96
C ASN A 48 15.96 -1.26 15.46
N VAL A 49 14.72 -0.98 15.88
CA VAL A 49 14.38 -0.58 17.25
C VAL A 49 13.56 -1.69 17.92
N ASP A 50 12.50 -2.14 17.26
CA ASP A 50 11.61 -3.19 17.77
C ASP A 50 10.99 -3.96 16.60
N GLU A 51 11.29 -5.27 16.55
CA GLU A 51 10.82 -6.16 15.50
C GLU A 51 9.30 -6.29 15.45
N LYS A 52 8.64 -6.37 16.62
CA LYS A 52 7.17 -6.50 16.69
C LYS A 52 6.51 -5.22 16.20
N ALA A 53 7.01 -4.06 16.62
CA ALA A 53 6.51 -2.76 16.18
C ALA A 53 6.70 -2.55 14.67
N TYR A 54 7.74 -3.15 14.07
CA TYR A 54 7.94 -3.14 12.62
C TYR A 54 6.96 -4.04 11.87
N ILE A 55 6.73 -5.27 12.36
CA ILE A 55 5.94 -6.28 11.64
C ILE A 55 4.43 -6.01 11.76
N ILE A 56 3.93 -5.65 12.94
CA ILE A 56 2.49 -5.57 13.22
C ILE A 56 1.74 -4.63 12.24
N PRO A 57 2.21 -3.41 11.93
CA PRO A 57 1.53 -2.52 10.99
C PRO A 57 1.44 -3.09 9.57
N SER A 58 2.51 -3.74 9.09
CA SER A 58 2.53 -4.42 7.80
C SER A 58 1.50 -5.57 7.76
N VAL A 59 1.46 -6.41 8.79
CA VAL A 59 0.51 -7.52 8.88
C VAL A 59 -0.93 -7.02 8.96
N ARG A 60 -1.19 -5.92 9.68
CA ARG A 60 -2.52 -5.28 9.71
C ARG A 60 -2.96 -4.86 8.31
N ASN A 61 -2.08 -4.24 7.52
CA ASN A 61 -2.42 -3.84 6.14
C ASN A 61 -2.70 -5.07 5.26
N MET A 62 -1.92 -6.15 5.40
CA MET A 62 -2.17 -7.41 4.70
C MET A 62 -3.55 -8.00 5.05
N ALA A 63 -3.90 -8.05 6.34
CA ALA A 63 -5.21 -8.56 6.77
C ALA A 63 -6.38 -7.71 6.24
N ILE A 64 -6.20 -6.39 6.11
CA ILE A 64 -7.21 -5.50 5.52
C ILE A 64 -7.41 -5.82 4.03
N ALA A 65 -6.32 -6.00 3.29
CA ALA A 65 -6.39 -6.35 1.87
C ALA A 65 -7.00 -7.73 1.65
N GLU A 66 -6.60 -8.72 2.46
CA GLU A 66 -7.14 -10.08 2.45
C GLU A 66 -8.65 -10.07 2.73
N LYS A 67 -9.12 -9.28 3.70
CA LYS A 67 -10.56 -9.12 3.99
C LYS A 67 -11.35 -8.57 2.80
N LYS A 68 -10.72 -7.78 1.93
CA LYS A 68 -11.31 -7.27 0.69
C LYS A 68 -11.12 -8.21 -0.51
N GLY A 69 -10.41 -9.33 -0.33
CA GLY A 69 -10.12 -10.30 -1.38
C GLY A 69 -9.17 -9.76 -2.45
N LEU A 70 -8.26 -8.85 -2.08
CA LEU A 70 -7.33 -8.20 -2.99
C LEU A 70 -5.88 -8.48 -2.57
N ASP A 71 -5.04 -8.75 -3.57
CA ASP A 71 -3.59 -8.69 -3.39
C ASP A 71 -3.11 -7.24 -3.30
N ILE A 72 -2.00 -7.00 -2.60
CA ILE A 72 -1.41 -5.67 -2.41
C ILE A 72 -0.41 -5.35 -3.52
N MET A 73 -0.45 -4.10 -3.99
CA MET A 73 0.58 -3.46 -4.80
C MET A 73 1.19 -2.25 -4.11
#